data_AF-A0A2N2NKG4-F1
#
_entry.id   AF-A0A2N2NKG4-F1
#
_cell.length_a   1.000
_cell.length_b   1.000
_cell.length_c   1.000
_cell.angle_alpha   90.00
_cell.angle_beta   90.00
_cell.angle_gamma   90.00
#
_symmetry.space_group_name_H-M   'P 1'
#
loop_
_entity.id
_entity.type
_entity.pdbx_description
1 polymer ?
#
loop_
_entity_poly.entity_id
_entity_poly.type
_entity_poly.pdbx_seq_one_letter_code
_entity_poly.pdbx_strand_id
1 'polypeptide(L)'
;MELLLLEIPEKYKLDVLIEIYRKSKNITSKNSILFLKYLVKNLNEMQKDQFIKIYSKDLLISKNSSLIRLILSIIEPTMWKGIEKKAKFRIENILIDCIDVGFYNIEEDRTYGKTNSGYDSSLGTWAMNFCIYFDESVKLNGIIHRKCYRIDENTDEVYYVLKWFSKYIFKNINSSYIFNKLITKISEGDQFVEKYVSEYRDELSDEQQKELDGAILKFNEIHGIDLLSDYEIPF
;
A
#
# COMPACT_ATOMS: atom_id res chain seq x y z
N MET A 1 4.87 18.81 -17.75
CA MET A 1 5.18 17.47 -18.29
C MET A 1 4.27 17.09 -19.45
N GLU A 2 2.98 17.45 -19.43
CA GLU A 2 2.06 17.18 -20.57
C GLU A 2 2.55 17.75 -21.90
N LEU A 3 3.16 18.94 -21.90
CA LEU A 3 3.74 19.57 -23.10
C LEU A 3 4.82 18.71 -23.79
N LEU A 4 5.70 18.05 -23.02
CA LEU A 4 6.76 17.18 -23.58
C LEU A 4 6.20 15.90 -24.21
N LEU A 5 5.02 15.45 -23.77
CA LEU A 5 4.39 14.25 -24.33
C LEU A 5 3.73 14.53 -25.68
N LEU A 6 3.20 15.73 -25.88
CA LEU A 6 2.60 16.15 -27.15
C LEU A 6 3.64 16.19 -28.29
N GLU A 7 4.91 16.37 -27.94
CA GLU A 7 6.02 16.36 -28.90
C GLU A 7 6.44 14.95 -29.35
N ILE A 8 6.03 13.89 -28.63
CA ILE A 8 6.38 12.51 -28.96
C ILE A 8 5.28 11.90 -29.84
N PRO A 9 5.56 11.55 -31.11
CA PRO A 9 4.58 10.89 -31.95
C PRO A 9 4.12 9.56 -31.35
N GLU A 10 2.83 9.25 -31.48
CA GLU A 10 2.18 8.06 -30.89
C GLU A 10 2.98 6.76 -31.10
N LYS A 11 3.48 6.57 -32.33
CA LYS A 11 4.25 5.38 -32.73
C LYS A 11 5.58 5.20 -31.99
N TYR A 12 6.15 6.27 -31.44
CA TYR A 12 7.45 6.24 -30.74
C TYR A 12 7.32 6.26 -29.22
N LYS A 13 6.11 6.42 -28.66
CA LYS A 13 5.91 6.52 -27.21
C LYS A 13 6.46 5.31 -26.46
N LEU A 14 6.22 4.10 -26.97
CA LEU A 14 6.73 2.87 -26.38
C LEU A 14 8.26 2.79 -26.44
N ASP A 15 8.87 3.11 -27.58
CA ASP A 15 10.33 3.07 -27.74
C ASP A 15 11.01 4.05 -26.78
N VAL A 16 10.48 5.27 -26.69
CA VAL A 16 10.96 6.29 -25.75
C VAL A 16 10.81 5.81 -24.30
N LEU A 17 9.66 5.22 -23.96
CA LEU A 17 9.43 4.64 -22.63
C LEU A 17 10.48 3.58 -22.31
N ILE A 18 10.72 2.63 -23.22
CA ILE A 18 11.67 1.53 -23.05
C ILE A 18 13.09 2.07 -22.82
N GLU A 19 13.51 3.04 -23.62
CA GLU A 19 14.84 3.63 -23.52
C GLU A 19 15.05 4.36 -22.19
N ILE A 20 14.08 5.16 -21.75
CA ILE A 20 14.17 5.87 -20.47
C ILE A 20 14.09 4.89 -19.31
N TYR A 21 13.22 3.88 -19.40
CA TYR A 21 13.11 2.83 -18.39
C TYR A 21 14.44 2.08 -18.21
N ARG A 22 15.09 1.68 -19.32
CA ARG A 22 16.40 1.01 -19.29
C ARG A 22 17.48 1.89 -18.64
N LYS A 23 17.54 3.18 -18.97
CA LYS A 23 18.48 4.12 -18.36
C LYS A 23 18.18 4.35 -16.87
N SER A 24 16.89 4.36 -16.52
CA SER A 24 16.41 4.62 -15.15
C SER A 24 16.68 3.48 -14.17
N LYS A 25 17.06 2.29 -14.66
CA LYS A 25 17.51 1.16 -13.82
C LYS A 25 18.75 1.50 -12.98
N ASN A 26 19.57 2.44 -13.45
CA ASN A 26 20.85 2.81 -12.82
C ASN A 26 20.83 4.21 -12.20
N ILE A 27 19.93 5.10 -12.63
CA ILE A 27 19.82 6.48 -12.14
C ILE A 27 18.33 6.83 -12.07
N THR A 28 17.79 6.95 -10.86
CA THR A 28 16.37 7.24 -10.66
C THR A 28 16.18 8.62 -10.04
N SER A 29 15.66 9.57 -10.83
CA SER A 29 15.20 10.86 -10.31
C SER A 29 13.66 10.87 -10.19
N LYS A 30 13.12 11.67 -9.27
CA LYS A 30 11.66 11.86 -9.11
C LYS A 30 11.01 12.33 -10.42
N ASN A 31 11.69 13.21 -11.16
CA ASN A 31 11.21 13.70 -12.45
C ASN A 31 11.16 12.60 -13.51
N SER A 32 12.14 11.69 -13.52
CA SER A 32 12.16 10.53 -14.42
C SER A 32 11.00 9.57 -14.14
N ILE A 33 10.73 9.27 -12.87
CA ILE A 33 9.58 8.42 -12.47
C ILE A 33 8.27 9.05 -12.92
N LEU A 34 8.07 10.35 -12.64
CA LEU A 34 6.86 11.07 -13.03
C LEU A 34 6.68 11.02 -14.55
N PHE A 35 7.74 11.29 -15.32
CA PHE A 35 7.68 11.24 -16.77
C PHE A 35 7.35 9.83 -17.31
N LEU A 36 7.99 8.79 -16.77
CA LEU A 36 7.70 7.40 -17.11
C LEU A 36 6.24 7.04 -16.81
N LYS A 37 5.72 7.43 -15.64
CA LYS A 37 4.32 7.20 -15.26
C LYS A 37 3.35 7.88 -16.24
N TYR A 38 3.66 9.11 -16.63
CA TYR A 38 2.89 9.85 -17.63
C TYR A 38 2.94 9.16 -19.01
N LEU A 39 4.10 8.65 -19.44
CA LEU A 39 4.21 7.86 -20.68
C LEU A 39 3.36 6.60 -20.63
N VAL A 40 3.46 5.81 -19.54
CA VAL A 40 2.71 4.55 -19.37
C VAL A 40 1.20 4.80 -19.47
N LYS A 41 0.69 5.86 -18.83
CA LYS A 41 -0.73 6.23 -18.87
C LYS A 41 -1.22 6.57 -20.30
N ASN A 42 -0.33 7.07 -21.14
CA ASN A 42 -0.62 7.51 -22.51
C ASN A 42 -0.29 6.47 -23.59
N LEU A 43 0.06 5.25 -23.19
CA LEU A 43 0.19 4.12 -24.10
C LEU A 43 -1.20 3.57 -24.45
N ASN A 44 -1.38 3.11 -25.69
CA ASN A 44 -2.51 2.26 -26.03
C ASN A 44 -2.34 0.83 -25.46
N GLU A 45 -3.41 0.04 -25.46
CA GLU A 45 -3.41 -1.30 -24.84
C GLU A 45 -2.36 -2.24 -25.45
N MET A 46 -2.15 -2.20 -26.77
CA MET A 46 -1.12 -3.02 -27.43
C MET A 46 0.29 -2.64 -26.95
N GLN A 47 0.56 -1.34 -26.80
CA GLN A 47 1.83 -0.86 -26.26
C GLN A 47 1.99 -1.20 -24.77
N LYS A 48 0.92 -1.12 -23.98
CA LYS A 48 0.93 -1.56 -22.57
C LYS A 48 1.28 -3.05 -22.48
N ASP A 49 0.64 -3.90 -23.28
CA ASP A 49 0.93 -5.34 -23.31
C ASP A 49 2.40 -5.64 -23.67
N GLN A 50 2.95 -4.90 -24.64
CA GLN A 50 4.36 -5.01 -25.01
C GLN A 50 5.28 -4.57 -23.87
N PHE A 51 4.96 -3.47 -23.19
CA PHE A 51 5.72 -3.00 -22.04
C PHE A 51 5.66 -3.99 -20.86
N ILE A 52 4.48 -4.56 -20.60
CA ILE A 52 4.26 -5.61 -19.59
C ILE A 52 5.18 -6.81 -19.85
N LYS A 53 5.28 -7.27 -21.09
CA LYS A 53 6.19 -8.38 -21.46
C LYS A 53 7.66 -8.04 -21.19
N ILE A 54 8.06 -6.78 -21.41
CA ILE A 54 9.44 -6.33 -21.19
C ILE A 54 9.78 -6.34 -19.69
N TYR A 55 9.00 -5.65 -18.87
CA TYR A 55 9.33 -5.56 -17.45
C TYR A 55 9.05 -6.89 -16.70
N SER A 56 8.14 -7.75 -17.20
CA SER A 56 7.97 -9.10 -16.65
C SER A 56 9.26 -9.92 -16.71
N LYS A 57 9.97 -9.86 -17.85
CA LYS A 57 11.27 -10.53 -18.00
C LYS A 57 12.31 -9.97 -17.03
N ASP A 58 12.33 -8.66 -16.85
CA ASP A 58 13.22 -8.00 -15.90
C ASP A 58 12.92 -8.41 -14.45
N LEU A 59 11.64 -8.44 -14.06
CA LEU A 59 11.20 -8.88 -12.72
C LEU A 59 11.58 -10.33 -12.44
N LEU A 60 11.46 -11.22 -13.43
CA LEU A 60 11.79 -12.63 -13.28
C LEU A 60 13.24 -12.86 -12.83
N ILE A 61 14.18 -12.08 -13.38
CA ILE A 61 15.62 -12.23 -13.12
C ILE A 61 16.14 -11.27 -12.05
N SER A 62 15.37 -10.25 -11.67
CA SER A 62 15.82 -9.24 -10.73
C SER A 62 16.06 -9.81 -9.32
N LYS A 63 17.14 -9.32 -8.71
CA LYS A 63 17.43 -9.41 -7.27
C LYS A 63 17.49 -8.02 -6.61
N ASN A 64 17.18 -6.98 -7.38
CA ASN A 64 17.38 -5.60 -6.97
C ASN A 64 16.04 -4.97 -6.59
N SER A 65 15.92 -4.55 -5.34
CA SER A 65 14.74 -3.84 -4.82
C SER A 65 14.47 -2.54 -5.57
N SER A 66 15.50 -1.85 -6.06
CA SER A 66 15.35 -0.61 -6.83
C SER A 66 14.56 -0.81 -8.12
N LEU A 67 14.73 -1.95 -8.81
CA LEU A 67 13.97 -2.26 -10.02
C LEU A 67 12.50 -2.53 -9.69
N ILE A 68 12.25 -3.28 -8.63
CA ILE A 68 10.88 -3.57 -8.16
C ILE A 68 10.18 -2.25 -7.80
N ARG A 69 10.84 -1.38 -7.04
CA ARG A 69 10.34 -0.04 -6.70
C ARG A 69 10.07 0.81 -7.93
N LEU A 70 11.00 0.85 -8.89
CA LEU A 70 10.83 1.59 -10.14
C LEU A 70 9.56 1.14 -10.87
N ILE A 71 9.37 -0.17 -11.03
CA ILE A 71 8.20 -0.72 -11.73
C ILE A 71 6.91 -0.37 -10.98
N LEU A 72 6.85 -0.64 -9.67
CA LEU A 72 5.68 -0.31 -8.84
C LEU A 72 5.37 1.21 -8.83
N SER A 73 6.37 2.06 -9.08
CA SER A 73 6.19 3.52 -9.15
C SER A 73 5.58 4.01 -10.47
N ILE A 74 5.84 3.29 -11.58
CA ILE A 74 5.50 3.76 -12.93
C ILE A 74 4.24 3.10 -13.50
N ILE A 75 3.94 1.86 -13.12
CA ILE A 75 2.78 1.14 -13.67
C ILE A 75 1.51 1.44 -12.89
N GLU A 76 0.37 1.32 -13.57
CA GLU A 76 -0.93 1.33 -12.90
C GLU A 76 -1.19 -0.02 -12.21
N PRO A 77 -1.82 -0.04 -11.02
CA PRO A 77 -2.11 -1.29 -10.32
C PRO A 77 -2.85 -2.35 -11.14
N THR A 78 -3.76 -1.93 -12.03
CA THR A 78 -4.51 -2.83 -12.92
C THR A 78 -3.61 -3.60 -13.90
N MET A 79 -2.46 -3.03 -14.29
CA MET A 79 -1.48 -3.68 -15.17
C MET A 79 -0.79 -4.87 -14.51
N TRP A 80 -0.86 -5.00 -13.18
CA TRP A 80 -0.29 -6.13 -12.44
C TRP A 80 -0.86 -7.49 -12.90
N LYS A 81 -2.12 -7.50 -13.36
CA LYS A 81 -2.78 -8.70 -13.89
C LYS A 81 -2.12 -9.26 -15.15
N GLY A 82 -1.44 -8.42 -15.94
CA GLY A 82 -0.81 -8.83 -17.19
C GLY A 82 0.60 -9.42 -17.03
N ILE A 83 1.18 -9.36 -15.82
CA ILE A 83 2.54 -9.82 -15.57
C ILE A 83 2.65 -11.33 -15.78
N GLU A 84 3.73 -11.78 -16.40
CA GLU A 84 3.98 -13.20 -16.60
C GLU A 84 3.96 -13.97 -15.27
N LYS A 85 3.20 -15.07 -15.20
CA LYS A 85 2.86 -15.77 -13.96
C LYS A 85 4.08 -16.08 -13.08
N LYS A 86 5.21 -16.53 -13.65
CA LYS A 86 6.42 -16.85 -12.87
C LYS A 86 7.06 -15.60 -12.27
N ALA A 87 7.14 -14.52 -13.05
CA ALA A 87 7.65 -13.23 -12.59
C ALA A 87 6.75 -12.67 -11.48
N LYS A 88 5.42 -12.69 -11.70
CA LYS A 88 4.41 -12.25 -10.74
C LYS A 88 4.54 -13.01 -9.42
N PHE A 89 4.47 -14.34 -9.44
CA PHE A 89 4.58 -15.18 -8.25
C PHE A 89 5.89 -14.93 -7.48
N ARG A 90 7.01 -14.78 -8.17
CA ARG A 90 8.31 -14.49 -7.54
C ARG A 90 8.28 -13.14 -6.81
N ILE A 91 7.81 -12.10 -7.47
CA ILE A 91 7.81 -10.74 -6.91
C ILE A 91 6.79 -10.61 -5.79
N GLU A 92 5.62 -11.22 -5.92
CA GLU A 92 4.63 -11.27 -4.84
C GLU A 92 5.20 -11.93 -3.61
N ASN A 93 5.89 -13.07 -3.74
CA ASN A 93 6.54 -13.70 -2.59
C ASN A 93 7.58 -12.78 -1.94
N ILE A 94 8.42 -12.09 -2.73
CA ILE A 94 9.38 -11.12 -2.18
C ILE A 94 8.67 -10.01 -1.42
N LEU A 95 7.61 -9.43 -1.99
CA LEU A 95 6.86 -8.33 -1.39
C LEU A 95 6.12 -8.79 -0.14
N ILE A 96 5.48 -9.95 -0.18
CA ILE A 96 4.77 -10.56 0.94
C ILE A 96 5.76 -10.86 2.09
N ASP A 97 6.94 -11.41 1.79
CA ASP A 97 7.96 -11.67 2.81
C ASP A 97 8.47 -10.36 3.44
N CYS A 98 8.56 -9.27 2.65
CA CYS A 98 8.89 -7.93 3.18
C CYS A 98 7.78 -7.39 4.10
N ILE A 99 6.52 -7.63 3.75
CA ILE A 99 5.36 -7.27 4.59
C ILE A 99 5.37 -8.09 5.88
N ASP A 100 5.70 -9.39 5.80
CA ASP A 100 5.77 -10.30 6.94
C ASP A 100 6.73 -9.79 8.02
N VAL A 101 7.95 -9.41 7.64
CA VAL A 101 8.97 -8.94 8.59
C VAL A 101 8.81 -7.46 8.96
N GLY A 102 7.83 -6.76 8.38
CA GLY A 102 7.62 -5.32 8.57
C GLY A 102 7.01 -4.96 9.92
N PHE A 103 7.57 -3.92 10.54
CA PHE A 103 7.02 -3.23 11.70
C PHE A 103 7.30 -1.73 11.58
N TYR A 104 6.52 -0.91 12.28
CA TYR A 104 6.56 0.55 12.17
C TYR A 104 6.69 1.15 13.56
N ASN A 105 7.78 1.89 13.76
CA ASN A 105 8.00 2.67 14.97
C ASN A 105 7.34 4.05 14.78
N ILE A 106 6.38 4.36 15.65
CA ILE A 106 5.61 5.60 15.58
C ILE A 106 6.45 6.84 15.97
N GLU A 107 7.36 6.69 16.92
CA GLU A 107 8.18 7.80 17.44
C GLU A 107 9.19 8.30 16.39
N GLU A 108 9.75 7.37 15.62
CA GLU A 108 10.74 7.69 14.58
C GLU A 108 10.12 7.90 13.19
N ASP A 109 8.80 7.72 13.05
CA ASP A 109 8.08 7.70 11.78
C ASP A 109 8.76 6.79 10.73
N ARG A 110 9.17 5.58 11.16
CA ARG A 110 10.01 4.70 10.35
C ARG A 110 9.56 3.26 10.32
N THR A 111 9.69 2.67 9.13
CA THR A 111 9.48 1.25 8.88
C THR A 111 10.79 0.48 9.02
N TYR A 112 10.72 -0.67 9.69
CA TYR A 112 11.84 -1.56 9.99
C TYR A 112 11.51 -3.01 9.65
N GLY A 113 12.55 -3.83 9.55
CA GLY A 113 12.46 -5.23 9.22
C GLY A 113 13.31 -5.61 8.01
N LYS A 114 13.91 -6.79 8.06
CA LYS A 114 14.74 -7.30 6.98
C LYS A 114 14.49 -8.78 6.79
N THR A 115 14.22 -9.16 5.55
CA THR A 115 14.02 -10.56 5.17
C THR A 115 15.35 -11.32 5.21
N ASN A 116 15.28 -12.64 5.30
CA ASN A 116 16.47 -13.50 5.17
C ASN A 116 17.18 -13.34 3.82
N SER A 117 16.45 -12.91 2.79
CA SER A 117 17.00 -12.61 1.46
C SER A 117 17.64 -11.21 1.37
N GLY A 118 17.68 -10.46 2.48
CA GLY A 118 18.31 -9.16 2.57
C GLY A 118 17.45 -7.97 2.13
N TYR A 119 16.21 -8.21 1.69
CA TYR A 119 15.27 -7.13 1.36
C TYR A 119 14.75 -6.44 2.60
N ASP A 120 14.68 -5.11 2.53
CA ASP A 120 14.12 -4.24 3.56
C ASP A 120 12.58 -4.24 3.48
N SER A 121 11.91 -4.27 4.63
CA SER A 121 10.44 -4.28 4.74
C SER A 121 9.78 -3.04 4.14
N SER A 122 10.50 -1.92 4.03
CA SER A 122 10.06 -0.73 3.29
C SER A 122 9.83 -1.01 1.82
N LEU A 123 10.33 -2.12 1.25
CA LEU A 123 9.95 -2.55 -0.09
C LEU A 123 8.49 -3.02 -0.15
N GLY A 124 7.98 -3.66 0.90
CA GLY A 124 6.60 -4.13 0.97
C GLY A 124 5.57 -3.00 0.85
N THR A 125 5.87 -1.82 1.40
CA THR A 125 4.95 -0.66 1.38
C THR A 125 4.70 -0.13 -0.04
N TRP A 126 5.62 -0.35 -0.99
CA TRP A 126 5.41 -0.01 -2.40
C TRP A 126 4.32 -0.84 -3.07
N ALA A 127 3.96 -1.98 -2.47
CA ALA A 127 2.93 -2.88 -2.97
C ALA A 127 1.51 -2.51 -2.50
N MET A 128 1.33 -1.49 -1.65
CA MET A 128 0.04 -1.21 -1.00
C MET A 128 -1.16 -1.13 -1.96
N ASN A 129 -0.96 -0.50 -3.13
CA ASN A 129 -2.00 -0.35 -4.14
C ASN A 129 -2.16 -1.57 -5.06
N PHE A 130 -1.22 -2.52 -4.98
CA PHE A 130 -1.13 -3.70 -5.82
C PHE A 130 -1.64 -4.97 -5.13
N CYS A 131 -1.70 -4.99 -3.79
CA CYS A 131 -2.14 -6.14 -2.99
C CYS A 131 -3.48 -6.74 -3.43
N ILE A 132 -4.44 -5.92 -3.88
CA ILE A 132 -5.75 -6.40 -4.38
C ILE A 132 -5.65 -7.22 -5.68
N TYR A 133 -4.51 -7.19 -6.36
CA TYR A 133 -4.25 -7.91 -7.61
C TYR A 133 -3.31 -9.09 -7.43
N PHE A 134 -2.90 -9.38 -6.18
CA PHE A 134 -2.00 -10.49 -5.90
C PHE A 134 -2.69 -11.83 -6.10
N ASP A 135 -2.00 -12.75 -6.78
CA ASP A 135 -2.47 -14.15 -6.88
C ASP A 135 -2.27 -14.85 -5.52
N GLU A 136 -1.21 -14.50 -4.79
CA GLU A 136 -0.89 -15.00 -3.45
C GLU A 136 -1.67 -14.29 -2.32
N SER A 137 -2.91 -13.88 -2.59
CA SER A 137 -3.78 -13.15 -1.65
C SER A 137 -4.05 -13.92 -0.35
N VAL A 138 -4.16 -15.25 -0.40
CA VAL A 138 -4.34 -16.09 0.80
C VAL A 138 -3.14 -15.99 1.74
N LYS A 139 -1.91 -16.02 1.20
CA LYS A 139 -0.68 -15.88 1.98
C LYS A 139 -0.59 -14.47 2.58
N LEU A 140 -0.87 -13.45 1.78
CA LEU A 140 -0.89 -12.06 2.23
C LEU A 140 -1.91 -11.84 3.37
N ASN A 141 -3.14 -12.34 3.20
CA ASN A 141 -4.19 -12.28 4.21
C ASN A 141 -3.75 -12.96 5.50
N GLY A 142 -3.17 -14.17 5.42
CA GLY A 142 -2.67 -14.87 6.61
C GLY A 142 -1.63 -14.06 7.39
N ILE A 143 -0.73 -13.38 6.70
CA ILE A 143 0.27 -12.50 7.34
C ILE A 143 -0.39 -11.31 8.02
N ILE A 144 -1.27 -10.59 7.32
CA ILE A 144 -1.94 -9.42 7.87
C ILE A 144 -2.83 -9.81 9.06
N HIS A 145 -3.60 -10.90 8.94
CA HIS A 145 -4.38 -11.45 10.03
C HIS A 145 -3.52 -11.75 11.25
N ARG A 146 -2.39 -12.44 11.07
CA ARG A 146 -1.48 -12.79 12.16
C ARG A 146 -0.92 -11.54 12.84
N LYS A 147 -0.54 -10.51 12.08
CA LYS A 147 -0.06 -9.24 12.62
C LYS A 147 -1.14 -8.56 13.46
N CYS A 148 -2.33 -8.36 12.90
CA CYS A 148 -3.46 -7.77 13.62
C CYS A 148 -3.90 -8.58 14.84
N TYR A 149 -3.82 -9.91 14.79
CA TYR A 149 -4.18 -10.79 15.90
C TYR A 149 -3.31 -10.54 17.14
N ARG A 150 -2.04 -10.18 16.92
CA ARG A 150 -1.01 -9.93 17.95
C ARG A 150 -0.97 -8.47 18.44
N ILE A 151 -2.05 -7.70 18.26
CA ILE A 151 -2.09 -6.28 18.67
C ILE A 151 -1.70 -6.02 20.13
N ASP A 152 -1.95 -6.99 21.02
CA ASP A 152 -1.63 -6.88 22.45
C ASP A 152 -0.18 -7.28 22.77
N GLU A 153 0.49 -7.98 21.85
CA GLU A 153 1.86 -8.48 22.00
C GLU A 153 2.87 -7.59 21.25
N ASN A 154 2.50 -7.08 20.08
CA ASN A 154 3.39 -6.34 19.20
C ASN A 154 2.62 -5.27 18.40
N THR A 155 2.45 -4.11 19.01
CA THR A 155 1.71 -2.98 18.42
C THR A 155 2.37 -2.43 17.17
N ASP A 156 3.71 -2.43 17.08
CA ASP A 156 4.45 -1.89 15.92
C ASP A 156 4.16 -2.67 14.62
N GLU A 157 3.92 -3.97 14.71
CA GLU A 157 3.48 -4.78 13.56
C GLU A 157 2.07 -4.39 13.09
N VAL A 158 1.17 -4.07 14.03
CA VAL A 158 -0.18 -3.61 13.73
C VAL A 158 -0.15 -2.22 13.12
N TYR A 159 0.61 -1.30 13.69
CA TYR A 159 0.77 0.04 13.14
C TYR A 159 1.35 0.02 11.74
N TYR A 160 2.28 -0.90 11.44
CA TYR A 160 2.79 -1.09 10.09
C TYR A 160 1.68 -1.47 9.10
N VAL A 161 0.83 -2.44 9.44
CA VAL A 161 -0.23 -2.88 8.52
C VAL A 161 -1.35 -1.85 8.41
N LEU A 162 -1.70 -1.14 9.47
CA LEU A 162 -2.66 -0.04 9.40
C LEU A 162 -2.12 1.10 8.54
N LYS A 163 -0.89 1.57 8.80
CA LYS A 163 -0.31 2.69 8.06
C LYS A 163 -0.27 2.49 6.57
N TRP A 164 0.15 1.30 6.14
CA TRP A 164 0.46 1.04 4.74
C TRP A 164 -0.59 0.21 4.02
N PHE A 165 -1.43 -0.53 4.73
CA PHE A 165 -2.35 -1.51 4.14
C PHE A 165 -3.79 -1.39 4.63
N SER A 166 -4.18 -0.32 5.33
CA SER A 166 -5.59 -0.11 5.78
C SER A 166 -6.60 -0.28 4.66
N LYS A 167 -6.40 0.35 3.50
CA LYS A 167 -7.28 0.17 2.33
C LYS A 167 -7.46 -1.29 1.93
N TYR A 168 -6.39 -2.08 2.00
CA TYR A 168 -6.47 -3.50 1.68
C TYR A 168 -7.21 -4.27 2.78
N ILE A 169 -6.90 -3.97 4.05
CA ILE A 169 -7.51 -4.58 5.23
C ILE A 169 -9.03 -4.38 5.21
N PHE A 170 -9.49 -3.13 5.23
CA PHE A 170 -10.92 -2.85 5.38
C PHE A 170 -11.75 -3.32 4.18
N LYS A 171 -11.14 -3.39 3.00
CA LYS A 171 -11.82 -3.88 1.80
C LYS A 171 -11.86 -5.42 1.68
N ASN A 172 -10.87 -6.14 2.20
CA ASN A 172 -10.68 -7.57 1.87
C ASN A 172 -10.58 -8.49 3.09
N ILE A 173 -10.23 -7.95 4.26
CA ILE A 173 -10.01 -8.69 5.50
C ILE A 173 -11.14 -8.30 6.47
N ASN A 174 -12.35 -8.72 6.14
CA ASN A 174 -13.53 -8.49 6.98
C ASN A 174 -13.54 -9.53 8.13
N SER A 175 -12.87 -9.21 9.23
CA SER A 175 -12.79 -10.06 10.43
C SER A 175 -13.31 -9.31 11.64
N SER A 176 -14.50 -9.69 12.13
CA SER A 176 -15.10 -9.11 13.34
C SER A 176 -14.16 -9.17 14.54
N TYR A 177 -13.35 -10.23 14.66
CA TYR A 177 -12.38 -10.34 15.76
C TYR A 177 -11.29 -9.27 15.69
N ILE A 178 -10.67 -9.05 14.52
CA ILE A 178 -9.66 -8.01 14.33
C ILE A 178 -10.30 -6.64 14.57
N PHE A 179 -11.49 -6.42 13.99
CA PHE A 179 -12.23 -5.18 14.16
C PHE A 179 -12.47 -4.87 15.64
N ASN A 180 -13.02 -5.82 16.41
CA ASN A 180 -13.28 -5.64 17.84
C ASN A 180 -12.01 -5.34 18.63
N LYS A 181 -10.87 -5.95 18.28
CA LYS A 181 -9.58 -5.62 18.89
C LYS A 181 -9.12 -4.19 18.59
N LEU A 182 -9.30 -3.71 17.36
CA LEU A 182 -9.03 -2.33 17.00
C LEU A 182 -9.95 -1.36 17.75
N ILE A 183 -11.25 -1.67 17.85
CA ILE A 183 -12.23 -0.91 18.63
C ILE A 183 -11.86 -0.84 20.11
N THR A 184 -11.36 -1.94 20.70
CA THR A 184 -10.84 -1.93 22.07
C THR A 184 -9.65 -0.98 22.20
N LYS A 185 -8.68 -1.00 21.28
CA LYS A 185 -7.54 -0.06 21.32
C LYS A 185 -7.97 1.40 21.21
N ILE A 186 -8.94 1.71 20.35
CA ILE A 186 -9.52 3.06 20.27
C ILE A 186 -10.15 3.45 21.62
N SER A 187 -10.95 2.54 22.21
CA SER A 187 -11.56 2.77 23.52
C SER A 187 -10.53 2.92 24.65
N GLU A 188 -9.33 2.37 24.50
CA GLU A 188 -8.19 2.52 25.42
C GLU A 188 -7.38 3.80 25.19
N GLY A 189 -7.73 4.60 24.17
CA GLY A 189 -7.07 5.87 23.87
C GLY A 189 -5.99 5.80 22.78
N ASP A 190 -5.92 4.71 21.99
CA ASP A 190 -4.94 4.58 20.91
C ASP A 190 -5.31 5.47 19.70
N GLN A 191 -4.72 6.68 19.67
CA GLN A 191 -4.93 7.66 18.62
C GLN A 191 -4.45 7.18 17.23
N PHE A 192 -3.43 6.31 17.19
CA PHE A 192 -2.93 5.84 15.90
C PHE A 192 -3.92 4.87 15.26
N VAL A 193 -4.47 3.95 16.04
CA VAL A 193 -5.51 3.04 15.56
C VAL A 193 -6.77 3.82 15.19
N GLU A 194 -7.19 4.77 16.03
CA GLU A 194 -8.36 5.62 15.77
C GLU A 194 -8.26 6.28 14.40
N LYS A 195 -7.17 7.00 14.13
CA LYS A 195 -6.95 7.69 12.86
C LYS A 195 -7.18 6.78 11.66
N TYR A 196 -6.54 5.62 11.65
CA TYR A 196 -6.58 4.72 10.48
C TYR A 196 -7.89 3.94 10.36
N VAL A 197 -8.59 3.65 11.46
CA VAL A 197 -9.92 3.03 11.37
C VAL A 197 -10.95 4.06 10.89
N SER A 198 -10.90 5.28 11.42
CA SER A 198 -11.79 6.38 11.05
C SER A 198 -11.62 6.82 9.59
N GLU A 199 -10.39 6.84 9.05
CA GLU A 199 -10.11 7.12 7.63
C GLU A 199 -10.85 6.19 6.65
N TYR A 200 -11.23 4.98 7.09
CA TYR A 200 -11.90 3.95 6.28
C TYR A 200 -13.30 3.61 6.78
N ARG A 201 -13.93 4.52 7.53
CA ARG A 201 -15.30 4.36 8.06
C ARG A 201 -16.31 3.96 6.98
N ASP A 202 -16.21 4.52 5.78
CA ASP A 202 -17.12 4.26 4.67
C ASP A 202 -17.03 2.82 4.10
N GLU A 203 -15.95 2.11 4.40
CA GLU A 203 -15.77 0.69 4.01
C GLU A 203 -16.32 -0.27 5.09
N LEU A 204 -16.78 0.24 6.24
CA LEU A 204 -17.33 -0.53 7.35
C LEU A 204 -18.85 -0.73 7.19
N SER A 205 -19.37 -1.85 7.72
CA SER A 205 -20.82 -2.07 7.82
C SER A 205 -21.48 -1.08 8.78
N ASP A 206 -22.79 -0.86 8.65
CA ASP A 206 -23.55 0.00 9.58
C ASP A 206 -23.40 -0.40 11.05
N GLU A 207 -23.26 -1.70 11.33
CA GLU A 207 -23.02 -2.22 12.68
C GLU A 207 -21.62 -1.85 13.18
N GLN A 208 -20.60 -2.05 12.35
CA GLN A 208 -19.21 -1.67 12.66
C GLN A 208 -19.05 -0.15 12.83
N GLN A 209 -19.75 0.65 12.02
CA GLN A 209 -19.73 2.10 12.18
C GLN A 209 -20.31 2.55 13.53
N LYS A 210 -21.39 1.90 14.02
CA LYS A 210 -21.94 2.18 15.35
C LYS A 210 -20.98 1.79 16.47
N GLU A 211 -20.30 0.66 16.34
CA GLU A 211 -19.28 0.23 17.31
C GLU A 211 -18.09 1.21 17.35
N LEU A 212 -17.66 1.69 16.18
CA LEU A 212 -16.64 2.72 16.06
C LEU A 212 -17.05 4.03 16.73
N ASP A 213 -18.27 4.51 16.49
CA ASP A 213 -18.79 5.71 17.16
C ASP A 213 -18.77 5.57 18.68
N GLY A 214 -19.18 4.41 19.20
CA GLY A 214 -19.12 4.11 20.63
C GLY A 214 -17.70 4.13 21.20
N ALA A 215 -16.70 3.64 20.45
CA ALA A 215 -15.30 3.69 20.86
C ALA A 215 -14.72 5.11 20.80
N ILE A 216 -15.08 5.90 19.78
CA ILE A 216 -14.64 7.30 19.65
C ILE A 216 -15.20 8.16 20.80
N LEU A 217 -16.44 7.91 21.25
CA LEU A 217 -16.98 8.60 22.43
C LEU A 217 -16.12 8.35 23.67
N LYS A 218 -15.77 7.09 23.95
CA LYS A 218 -14.86 6.73 25.06
C LYS A 218 -13.46 7.31 24.89
N PHE A 219 -12.93 7.31 23.67
CA PHE A 219 -11.65 7.94 23.34
C PHE A 219 -11.66 9.43 23.71
N ASN A 220 -12.73 10.16 23.38
CA ASN A 220 -12.87 11.57 23.69
C ASN A 220 -13.02 11.85 25.19
N GLU A 221 -13.72 10.98 25.92
CA GLU A 221 -13.81 11.03 27.39
C GLU A 221 -12.41 10.94 28.04
N ILE A 222 -11.55 10.04 27.55
CA ILE A 222 -10.17 9.88 28.04
C ILE A 222 -9.32 11.12 27.79
N HIS A 223 -9.48 11.75 26.62
CA HIS A 223 -8.66 12.89 26.19
C HIS A 223 -9.25 14.25 26.58
N GLY A 224 -10.39 14.28 27.30
CA GLY A 224 -11.05 15.52 27.70
C GLY A 224 -11.51 16.37 26.52
N ILE A 225 -11.78 15.74 25.37
CA ILE A 225 -12.31 16.42 24.19
C ILE A 225 -13.83 16.49 24.37
N ASP A 226 -14.29 17.60 24.92
CA ASP A 226 -15.72 17.85 25.13
C ASP A 226 -16.39 18.09 23.77
N LEU A 227 -17.17 17.11 23.27
CA LEU A 227 -17.89 17.19 21.99
C LEU A 227 -19.07 18.21 22.03
N LEU A 228 -19.18 19.00 23.09
CA LEU A 228 -20.32 19.90 23.36
C LEU A 228 -20.02 21.40 23.14
N SER A 229 -18.89 21.80 22.54
CA SER A 229 -18.59 23.23 22.36
C SER A 229 -19.32 23.93 21.20
N ASP A 230 -20.11 23.23 20.37
CA ASP A 230 -20.80 23.83 19.22
C ASP A 230 -22.30 24.15 19.47
N TYR A 231 -22.76 24.09 20.72
CA TYR A 231 -24.15 24.44 21.10
C TYR A 231 -24.28 25.63 22.06
N GLU A 232 -23.39 26.62 21.97
CA GLU A 232 -23.71 27.97 22.46
C GLU A 232 -23.99 28.89 21.28
N ILE A 233 -25.25 28.88 20.81
CA ILE A 233 -25.88 30.06 20.21
C ILE A 233 -26.56 30.82 21.35
N PRO A 234 -26.04 31.98 21.79
CA PRO A 234 -26.85 32.94 22.52
C PRO A 234 -27.53 33.88 21.51
N PHE A 235 -28.86 33.82 21.56
CA PHE A 235 -29.90 34.75 21.09
C PHE A 235 -29.50 36.12 20.55
#